data_AF-A0AAV4K7B9-F1
#
_entry.id   AF-A0AAV4K7B9-F1
#
_cell.length_a   1.000
_cell.length_b   1.000
_cell.length_c   1.000
_cell.angle_alpha   90.00
_cell.angle_beta   90.00
_cell.angle_gamma   90.00
#
_symmetry.space_group_name_H-M   'P 1'
#
loop_
_entity.id
_entity.type
_entity.pdbx_description
1 polymer ?
#
loop_
_entity_poly.entity_id
_entity_poly.type
_entity_poly.pdbx_seq_one_letter_code
_entity_poly.pdbx_strand_id
1 'polypeptide(L)'
;MPNLSLSVLGASGTVLLALAAWALALLRRAWPVTAQVTGLVEREEVPATFASTVSIHLGTELLIAVLCGLAGGLLLTLLVYLRGLAAGQSLSRAPVKVFAWGLRLAVLLVPLGVFAWQLWGRGDPYGPAHALTAGNFKVMMLALTVILLLPLSALTWLTLGRLEAWLHQAGSFVQTPDTDRQLQRQFQQVSHPLLISTVVLVLPLLVLFPVILIGEAPSSAIQTPAQQLIATQQTPLMQLYALAALAAAAGTWLLRGLLNLLTHHLDPQISRLSRFLGTAPL
;
A
#
# COMPACT_ATOMS: atom_id res chain seq x y z
N MET A 1 -19.87 7.33 18.75
CA MET A 1 -19.06 7.54 17.51
C MET A 1 -19.93 7.25 16.30
N PRO A 2 -19.79 7.93 15.15
CA PRO A 2 -20.64 7.64 14.00
C PRO A 2 -20.31 6.26 13.43
N ASN A 3 -21.25 5.32 13.55
CA ASN A 3 -21.13 3.92 13.10
C ASN A 3 -20.71 3.80 11.62
N LEU A 4 -21.07 4.79 10.80
CA LEU A 4 -20.82 4.81 9.36
C LEU A 4 -19.32 4.86 9.02
N SER A 5 -18.52 5.67 9.71
CA SER A 5 -17.08 5.78 9.46
C SER A 5 -16.32 4.49 9.78
N LEU A 6 -16.77 3.75 10.80
CA LEU A 6 -16.20 2.44 11.18
C LEU A 6 -16.56 1.35 10.17
N SER A 7 -17.80 1.35 9.65
CA SER A 7 -18.23 0.40 8.63
C SER A 7 -17.48 0.59 7.31
N VAL A 8 -17.26 1.84 6.88
CA VAL A 8 -16.52 2.11 5.64
C VAL A 8 -15.03 1.78 5.77
N LEU A 9 -14.39 2.05 6.92
CA LEU A 9 -13.02 1.60 7.17
C LEU A 9 -12.89 0.06 7.08
N GLY A 10 -13.85 -0.66 7.66
CA GLY A 10 -13.94 -2.11 7.55
C GLY A 10 -14.13 -2.58 6.10
N ALA A 11 -15.01 -1.91 5.34
CA ALA A 11 -15.22 -2.19 3.93
C ALA A 11 -13.93 -2.01 3.11
N SER A 12 -13.18 -0.92 3.32
CA SER A 12 -11.88 -0.70 2.67
C SER A 12 -10.89 -1.83 2.98
N GLY A 13 -10.81 -2.28 4.24
CA GLY A 13 -9.97 -3.41 4.63
C GLY A 13 -10.37 -4.72 3.95
N THR A 14 -11.68 -5.03 3.93
CA THR A 14 -12.22 -6.23 3.27
C THR A 14 -11.99 -6.19 1.75
N VAL A 15 -12.19 -5.04 1.11
CA VAL A 15 -11.91 -4.87 -0.32
C VAL A 15 -10.45 -5.15 -0.62
N LEU A 16 -9.50 -4.63 0.16
CA LEU A 16 -8.07 -4.92 -0.02
C LEU A 16 -7.76 -6.41 0.13
N LEU A 17 -8.38 -7.11 1.08
CA LEU A 17 -8.22 -8.57 1.19
C LEU A 17 -8.82 -9.32 -0.02
N ALA A 18 -9.96 -8.87 -0.54
CA ALA A 18 -10.57 -9.45 -1.73
C ALA A 18 -9.68 -9.23 -2.97
N LEU A 19 -9.08 -8.04 -3.11
CA LEU A 19 -8.11 -7.73 -4.17
C LEU A 19 -6.84 -8.56 -4.03
N ALA A 20 -6.36 -8.81 -2.81
CA ALA A 20 -5.25 -9.73 -2.56
C ALA A 20 -5.58 -11.15 -3.02
N ALA A 21 -6.78 -11.65 -2.69
CA ALA A 21 -7.25 -12.96 -3.16
C ALA A 21 -7.39 -13.02 -4.69
N TRP A 22 -7.85 -11.92 -5.32
CA TRP A 22 -7.91 -11.84 -6.78
C TRP A 22 -6.52 -11.88 -7.41
N ALA A 23 -5.55 -11.12 -6.86
CA ALA A 23 -4.16 -11.16 -7.32
C ALA A 23 -3.54 -12.57 -7.18
N LEU A 24 -3.79 -13.26 -6.07
CA LEU A 24 -3.36 -14.66 -5.89
C LEU A 24 -4.04 -15.61 -6.87
N ALA A 25 -5.29 -15.36 -7.24
CA ALA A 25 -6.00 -16.15 -8.25
C ALA A 25 -5.41 -15.95 -9.66
N LEU A 26 -5.01 -14.72 -10.01
CA LEU A 26 -4.29 -14.42 -11.26
C LEU A 26 -2.91 -15.11 -11.25
N LEU A 27 -2.16 -14.97 -10.16
CA LEU A 27 -0.86 -15.61 -9.96
C LEU A 27 -0.94 -17.13 -10.09
N ARG A 28 -1.96 -17.75 -9.48
CA ARG A 28 -2.17 -19.20 -9.58
C ARG A 28 -2.44 -19.64 -11.01
N ARG A 29 -3.13 -18.83 -11.83
CA ARG A 29 -3.37 -19.12 -13.26
C ARG A 29 -2.10 -18.96 -14.10
N ALA A 30 -1.24 -18.01 -13.75
CA ALA A 30 0.01 -17.75 -14.46
C ALA A 30 1.17 -18.65 -14.02
N TRP A 31 1.10 -19.26 -12.83
CA TRP A 31 2.15 -20.13 -12.30
C TRP A 31 2.57 -21.29 -13.22
N PRO A 32 1.65 -22.08 -13.82
CA PRO A 32 2.02 -23.20 -14.70
C PRO A 32 2.80 -22.78 -15.95
N VAL A 33 2.68 -21.51 -16.34
CA VAL A 33 3.37 -20.95 -17.52
C VAL A 33 4.87 -20.82 -17.27
N THR A 34 5.31 -20.68 -16.02
CA THR A 34 6.75 -20.61 -15.69
C THR A 34 7.53 -21.84 -16.17
N ALA A 35 7.03 -23.04 -15.86
CA ALA A 35 7.66 -24.29 -16.28
C ALA A 35 7.68 -24.46 -17.81
N GLN A 36 6.63 -23.99 -18.49
CA GLN A 36 6.55 -23.99 -19.95
C GLN A 36 7.60 -23.06 -20.56
N VAL A 37 7.75 -21.84 -20.00
CA VAL A 37 8.70 -20.84 -20.49
C VAL A 37 10.15 -21.27 -20.28
N THR A 38 10.47 -21.89 -19.14
CA THR A 38 11.82 -22.42 -18.90
C THR A 38 12.20 -23.46 -19.95
N GLY A 39 11.30 -24.40 -20.27
CA GLY A 39 11.54 -25.41 -21.31
C GLY A 39 11.66 -24.82 -22.73
N LEU A 40 10.94 -23.75 -23.04
CA LEU A 40 11.03 -23.06 -24.33
C LEU A 40 12.33 -22.25 -24.48
N VAL A 41 12.84 -21.67 -23.37
CA VAL A 41 14.13 -20.97 -23.36
C VAL A 41 15.29 -21.94 -23.46
N GLU A 42 15.23 -23.10 -22.79
CA GLU A 42 16.27 -24.15 -22.89
C GLU A 42 16.39 -24.75 -24.29
N ARG A 43 15.29 -24.75 -25.07
CA ARG A 43 15.26 -25.21 -26.46
C ARG A 43 15.57 -24.11 -27.48
N GLU A 44 15.93 -22.91 -27.03
CA GLU A 44 16.18 -21.72 -27.87
C GLU A 44 14.99 -21.31 -28.75
N GLU A 45 13.78 -21.80 -28.45
CA GLU A 45 12.55 -21.48 -29.19
C GLU A 45 12.05 -20.06 -28.86
N VAL A 46 12.46 -19.50 -27.71
CA VAL A 46 12.08 -18.17 -27.24
C VAL A 46 13.28 -17.46 -26.58
N PRO A 47 13.46 -16.13 -26.74
CA PRO A 47 14.55 -15.40 -26.13
C PRO A 47 14.57 -15.49 -24.59
N ALA A 48 15.77 -15.53 -23.99
CA ALA A 48 15.94 -15.52 -22.53
C ALA A 48 15.31 -14.29 -21.83
N THR A 49 15.15 -13.17 -22.55
CA THR A 49 14.45 -11.97 -22.06
C THR A 49 12.96 -12.22 -21.79
N PHE A 50 12.37 -13.23 -22.44
CA PHE A 50 10.99 -13.59 -22.20
C PHE A 50 10.77 -14.21 -20.81
N ALA A 51 11.72 -15.00 -20.32
CA ALA A 51 11.70 -15.52 -18.95
C ALA A 51 11.76 -14.39 -17.92
N SER A 52 12.55 -13.34 -18.18
CA SER A 52 12.56 -12.17 -17.29
C SER A 52 11.22 -11.44 -17.27
N THR A 53 10.56 -11.23 -18.42
CA THR A 53 9.23 -10.59 -18.49
C THR A 53 8.18 -11.37 -17.70
N VAL A 54 8.17 -12.70 -17.84
CA VAL A 54 7.26 -13.59 -17.08
C VAL A 54 7.55 -13.49 -15.58
N SER A 55 8.83 -13.50 -15.17
CA SER A 55 9.20 -13.37 -13.75
C SER A 55 8.81 -12.02 -13.14
N ILE A 56 8.94 -10.92 -13.89
CA ILE A 56 8.55 -9.57 -13.47
C ILE A 56 7.03 -9.48 -13.33
N HIS A 57 6.28 -10.05 -14.27
CA HIS A 57 4.82 -10.09 -14.23
C HIS A 57 4.33 -10.83 -12.98
N LEU A 58 4.81 -12.05 -12.74
CA LEU A 58 4.47 -12.84 -11.55
C LEU A 58 4.91 -12.16 -10.25
N GLY A 59 6.10 -11.55 -10.26
CA GLY A 59 6.61 -10.78 -9.13
C GLY A 59 5.72 -9.58 -8.80
N THR A 60 5.16 -8.93 -9.82
CA THR A 60 4.21 -7.81 -9.66
C THR A 60 2.88 -8.29 -9.08
N GLU A 61 2.33 -9.40 -9.59
CA GLU A 61 1.10 -10.01 -9.06
C GLU A 61 1.26 -10.40 -7.59
N LEU A 62 2.38 -11.05 -7.25
CA LEU A 62 2.71 -11.42 -5.87
C LEU A 62 2.86 -10.18 -4.98
N LEU A 63 3.58 -9.16 -5.45
CA LEU A 63 3.79 -7.93 -4.69
C LEU A 63 2.47 -7.23 -4.37
N ILE A 64 1.59 -7.11 -5.38
CA ILE A 64 0.24 -6.55 -5.21
C ILE A 64 -0.53 -7.36 -4.16
N ALA A 65 -0.53 -8.69 -4.26
CA ALA A 65 -1.21 -9.56 -3.31
C ALA A 65 -0.72 -9.35 -1.87
N VAL A 66 0.61 -9.31 -1.68
CA VAL A 66 1.24 -9.11 -0.37
C VAL A 66 0.90 -7.73 0.19
N LEU A 67 1.05 -6.66 -0.59
CA LEU A 67 0.75 -5.30 -0.14
C LEU A 67 -0.73 -5.12 0.21
N CYS A 68 -1.64 -5.61 -0.64
CA CYS A 68 -3.08 -5.55 -0.38
C CYS A 68 -3.47 -6.38 0.85
N GLY A 69 -2.89 -7.58 1.00
CA GLY A 69 -3.12 -8.44 2.15
C GLY A 69 -2.68 -7.79 3.46
N LEU A 70 -1.48 -7.22 3.48
CA LEU A 70 -0.92 -6.54 4.65
C LEU A 70 -1.68 -5.26 5.00
N ALA A 71 -2.01 -4.43 3.99
CA ALA A 71 -2.77 -3.20 4.19
C ALA A 71 -4.21 -3.50 4.66
N GLY A 72 -4.88 -4.49 4.04
CA GLY A 72 -6.21 -4.93 4.43
C GLY A 72 -6.24 -5.48 5.86
N GLY A 73 -5.29 -6.36 6.20
CA GLY A 73 -5.13 -6.89 7.56
C GLY A 73 -4.83 -5.80 8.59
N LEU A 74 -4.00 -4.80 8.23
CA LEU A 74 -3.73 -3.65 9.08
C LEU A 74 -5.00 -2.83 9.33
N LEU A 75 -5.79 -2.50 8.31
CA LEU A 75 -7.02 -1.72 8.46
C LEU A 75 -8.05 -2.44 9.33
N LEU A 76 -8.23 -3.75 9.15
CA LEU A 76 -9.17 -4.53 9.94
C LEU A 76 -8.73 -4.69 11.40
N THR A 77 -7.45 -4.96 11.64
CA THR A 77 -6.93 -5.04 13.02
C THR A 77 -6.95 -3.68 13.72
N LEU A 78 -6.67 -2.59 13.01
CA LEU A 78 -6.86 -1.22 13.50
C LEU A 78 -8.32 -0.96 13.83
N LEU A 79 -9.27 -1.33 12.97
CA LEU A 79 -10.69 -1.14 13.23
C LEU A 79 -11.13 -1.80 14.54
N VAL A 80 -10.74 -3.05 14.75
CA VAL A 80 -11.03 -3.79 15.99
C VAL A 80 -10.39 -3.08 17.19
N TYR A 81 -9.13 -2.69 17.07
CA TYR A 81 -8.41 -2.01 18.14
C TYR A 81 -9.03 -0.65 18.52
N LEU A 82 -9.35 0.18 17.52
CA LEU A 82 -9.97 1.49 17.71
C LEU A 82 -11.39 1.39 18.30
N ARG A 83 -12.16 0.35 17.95
CA ARG A 83 -13.44 0.05 18.61
C ARG A 83 -13.26 -0.31 20.07
N GLY A 84 -12.26 -1.12 20.41
CA GLY A 84 -11.92 -1.43 21.80
C GLY A 84 -11.54 -0.19 22.58
N LEU A 85 -10.69 0.67 22.02
CA LEU A 85 -10.34 1.96 22.63
C LEU A 85 -11.56 2.84 22.88
N ALA A 86 -12.48 2.95 21.91
CA ALA A 86 -13.73 3.70 22.07
C ALA A 86 -14.63 3.16 23.18
N ALA A 87 -14.54 1.85 23.46
CA ALA A 87 -15.27 1.18 24.53
C ALA A 87 -14.51 1.17 25.88
N GLY A 88 -13.36 1.85 25.97
CA GLY A 88 -12.53 1.86 27.18
C GLY A 88 -11.80 0.53 27.45
N GLN A 89 -11.67 -0.34 26.45
CA GLN A 89 -11.05 -1.65 26.59
C GLN A 89 -9.57 -1.64 26.20
N SER A 90 -8.74 -2.28 27.02
CA SER A 90 -7.33 -2.52 26.71
C SER A 90 -7.17 -3.76 25.84
N LEU A 91 -7.15 -3.58 24.53
CA LEU A 91 -6.87 -4.67 23.57
C LEU A 91 -5.37 -4.83 23.29
N SER A 92 -4.96 -6.03 22.85
CA SER A 92 -3.58 -6.26 22.42
C SER A 92 -3.26 -5.50 21.12
N ARG A 93 -2.10 -4.85 21.09
CA ARG A 93 -1.57 -4.15 19.91
C ARG A 93 -0.71 -5.03 19.02
N ALA A 94 -0.41 -6.26 19.44
CA ALA A 94 0.46 -7.16 18.70
C ALA A 94 0.01 -7.40 17.25
N PRO A 95 -1.28 -7.62 16.94
CA PRO A 95 -1.73 -7.81 15.56
C PRO A 95 -1.45 -6.60 14.67
N VAL A 96 -1.76 -5.38 15.16
CA VAL A 96 -1.50 -4.14 14.44
C VAL A 96 -0.01 -3.97 14.14
N LYS A 97 0.86 -4.24 15.12
CA LYS A 97 2.31 -4.18 14.94
C LYS A 97 2.81 -5.18 13.90
N VAL A 98 2.30 -6.42 13.90
CA VAL A 98 2.70 -7.45 12.92
C VAL A 98 2.38 -6.98 11.50
N PHE A 99 1.15 -6.51 11.26
CA PHE A 99 0.78 -6.02 9.93
C PHE A 99 1.51 -4.73 9.54
N ALA A 100 1.73 -3.80 10.48
CA ALA A 100 2.49 -2.58 10.24
C ALA A 100 3.95 -2.87 9.87
N TRP A 101 4.61 -3.77 10.60
CA TRP A 101 5.97 -4.22 10.28
C TRP A 101 6.04 -5.02 8.98
N GLY A 102 5.06 -5.87 8.72
CA GLY A 102 4.96 -6.58 7.45
C GLY A 102 4.90 -5.60 6.28
N LEU A 103 4.04 -4.57 6.36
CA LEU A 103 3.89 -3.57 5.30
C LEU A 103 5.17 -2.74 5.12
N ARG A 104 5.79 -2.34 6.24
CA ARG A 104 7.11 -1.69 6.28
C ARG A 104 8.19 -2.49 5.55
N LEU A 105 8.31 -3.77 5.86
CA LEU A 105 9.29 -4.66 5.23
C LEU A 105 8.97 -4.87 3.76
N ALA A 106 7.70 -5.12 3.40
CA ALA A 106 7.30 -5.31 2.02
C ALA A 106 7.65 -4.10 1.15
N VAL A 107 7.33 -2.88 1.61
CA VAL A 107 7.64 -1.64 0.88
C VAL A 107 9.14 -1.35 0.83
N LEU A 108 9.93 -1.80 1.81
CA LEU A 108 11.39 -1.68 1.79
C LEU A 108 12.05 -2.69 0.83
N LEU A 109 11.48 -3.88 0.71
CA LEU A 109 11.99 -4.93 -0.19
C LEU A 109 11.80 -4.59 -1.66
N VAL A 110 10.79 -3.78 -2.03
CA VAL A 110 10.56 -3.33 -3.41
C VAL A 110 11.77 -2.59 -4.00
N PRO A 111 12.24 -1.45 -3.43
CA PRO A 111 13.40 -0.78 -3.98
C PRO A 111 14.64 -1.67 -3.94
N LEU A 112 14.86 -2.46 -2.88
CA LEU A 112 15.99 -3.40 -2.81
C LEU A 112 15.95 -4.44 -3.93
N GLY A 113 14.78 -4.99 -4.25
CA GLY A 113 14.59 -5.92 -5.37
C GLY A 113 14.86 -5.24 -6.71
N VAL A 114 14.39 -4.01 -6.91
CA VAL A 114 14.68 -3.23 -8.12
C VAL A 114 16.18 -2.91 -8.24
N PHE A 115 16.83 -2.48 -7.15
CA PHE A 115 18.27 -2.25 -7.11
C PHE A 115 19.07 -3.51 -7.45
N ALA A 116 18.76 -4.63 -6.81
CA ALA A 116 19.38 -5.92 -7.07
C ALA A 116 19.20 -6.34 -8.53
N TRP A 117 18.00 -6.18 -9.08
CA TRP A 117 17.69 -6.45 -10.48
C TRP A 117 18.51 -5.58 -11.44
N GLN A 118 18.65 -4.28 -11.16
CA GLN A 118 19.41 -3.36 -12.03
C GLN A 118 20.93 -3.63 -11.97
N LEU A 119 21.45 -4.01 -10.80
CA LEU A 119 22.87 -4.30 -10.58
C LEU A 119 23.28 -5.66 -11.17
N TRP A 120 22.48 -6.71 -10.96
CA TRP A 120 22.80 -8.07 -11.40
C TRP A 120 22.17 -8.45 -12.76
N GLY A 121 21.12 -7.76 -13.18
CA GLY A 121 20.49 -7.96 -14.48
C GLY A 121 21.39 -7.47 -15.62
N ARG A 122 21.49 -8.27 -16.69
CA ARG A 122 21.96 -7.77 -17.98
C ARG A 122 20.93 -6.73 -18.42
N GLY A 123 21.34 -5.45 -18.45
CA GLY A 123 20.44 -4.34 -18.75
C GLY A 123 19.66 -4.65 -20.02
N ASP A 124 18.33 -4.61 -19.92
CA ASP A 124 17.41 -5.08 -20.95
C ASP A 124 17.76 -4.43 -22.31
N PRO A 125 18.37 -5.18 -23.26
CA PRO A 125 18.76 -4.60 -24.54
C PRO A 125 17.56 -4.38 -25.47
N TYR A 126 16.36 -4.85 -25.09
CA TYR A 126 15.21 -4.99 -25.99
C TYR A 126 13.87 -4.50 -25.39
N GLY A 127 13.88 -3.77 -24.27
CA GLY A 127 12.71 -3.03 -23.77
C GLY A 127 12.51 -1.70 -24.52
N PRO A 128 11.34 -1.02 -24.44
CA PRO A 128 10.98 0.18 -25.24
C PRO A 128 11.96 1.37 -25.16
N ALA A 129 12.98 1.29 -24.30
CA ALA A 129 14.09 2.22 -24.17
C ALA A 129 15.28 1.93 -25.11
N HIS A 130 15.07 1.42 -26.33
CA HIS A 130 16.15 1.25 -27.34
C HIS A 130 16.89 2.57 -27.66
N ALA A 131 16.32 3.71 -27.27
CA ALA A 131 16.92 5.03 -27.41
C ALA A 131 18.06 5.32 -26.41
N LEU A 132 18.23 4.50 -25.35
CA LEU A 132 19.25 4.70 -24.33
C LEU A 132 20.28 3.57 -24.36
N THR A 133 21.57 3.91 -24.27
CA THR A 133 22.61 2.91 -24.04
C THR A 133 22.33 2.18 -22.72
N ALA A 134 22.68 0.90 -22.63
CA ALA A 134 22.37 0.06 -21.46
C ALA A 134 22.84 0.67 -20.12
N GLY A 135 23.96 1.40 -20.12
CA GLY A 135 24.44 2.15 -18.96
C GLY A 135 23.51 3.31 -18.56
N ASN A 136 23.06 4.11 -19.52
CA ASN A 136 22.17 5.25 -19.28
C ASN A 136 20.78 4.78 -18.81
N PHE A 137 20.26 3.68 -19.36
CA PHE A 137 19.00 3.08 -18.91
C PHE A 137 19.09 2.61 -17.45
N LYS A 138 20.17 1.91 -17.06
CA LYS A 138 20.38 1.49 -15.67
C LYS A 138 20.46 2.69 -14.72
N VAL A 139 21.22 3.73 -15.08
CA VAL A 139 21.32 4.95 -14.28
C VAL A 139 19.96 5.64 -14.15
N MET A 140 19.19 5.74 -15.23
CA MET A 140 17.85 6.32 -15.22
C MET A 140 16.89 5.52 -14.32
N MET A 141 16.88 4.19 -14.42
CA MET A 141 16.03 3.33 -13.58
C MET A 141 16.43 3.37 -12.11
N LEU A 142 17.73 3.43 -11.81
CA LEU A 142 18.23 3.65 -10.45
C LEU A 142 17.79 5.01 -9.92
N ALA A 143 17.92 6.07 -10.73
CA ALA A 143 17.47 7.41 -10.36
C ALA A 143 15.95 7.45 -10.10
N LEU A 144 15.14 6.83 -10.96
CA LEU A 144 13.70 6.69 -10.77
C LEU A 144 13.36 5.92 -9.49
N THR A 145 14.10 4.85 -9.18
CA THR A 145 13.95 4.08 -7.94
C THR A 145 14.23 4.96 -6.71
N VAL A 146 15.32 5.74 -6.74
CA VAL A 146 15.68 6.66 -5.66
C VAL A 146 14.67 7.79 -5.50
N ILE A 147 14.18 8.36 -6.61
CA ILE A 147 13.28 9.52 -6.60
C ILE A 147 11.84 9.12 -6.26
N LEU A 148 11.40 7.92 -6.66
CA LEU A 148 10.00 7.49 -6.50
C LEU A 148 9.82 6.50 -5.36
N LEU A 149 10.61 5.42 -5.30
CA LEU A 149 10.37 4.32 -4.36
C LEU A 149 10.92 4.63 -2.96
N LEU A 150 12.09 5.26 -2.86
CA LEU A 150 12.69 5.59 -1.56
C LEU A 150 11.82 6.53 -0.72
N PRO A 151 11.26 7.63 -1.26
CA PRO A 151 10.38 8.53 -0.51
C PRO A 151 9.08 7.85 -0.11
N LEU A 152 8.55 6.92 -0.92
CA LEU A 152 7.40 6.10 -0.57
C LEU A 152 7.71 5.22 0.63
N SER A 153 8.84 4.51 0.63
CA SER A 153 9.27 3.69 1.76
C SER A 153 9.46 4.53 3.03
N ALA A 154 10.09 5.71 2.91
CA ALA A 154 10.26 6.63 4.03
C ALA A 154 8.91 7.14 4.57
N LEU A 155 7.98 7.51 3.69
CA LEU A 155 6.64 7.97 4.06
C LEU A 155 5.85 6.86 4.76
N THR A 156 5.90 5.61 4.27
CA THR A 156 5.29 4.46 4.92
C THR A 156 5.86 4.25 6.32
N TRP A 157 7.19 4.33 6.46
CA TRP A 157 7.87 4.15 7.74
C TRP A 157 7.46 5.22 8.76
N LEU A 158 7.50 6.49 8.34
CA LEU A 158 7.12 7.64 9.17
C LEU A 158 5.65 7.58 9.57
N THR A 159 4.75 7.30 8.62
CA THR A 159 3.31 7.27 8.87
C THR A 159 2.95 6.18 9.85
N LEU A 160 3.44 4.96 9.63
CA LEU A 160 3.18 3.84 10.53
C LEU A 160 3.88 4.02 11.88
N GLY A 161 5.09 4.59 11.91
CA GLY A 161 5.84 4.85 13.15
C GLY A 161 5.11 5.82 14.07
N ARG A 162 4.62 6.92 13.49
CA ARG A 162 3.83 7.91 14.23
C ARG A 162 2.45 7.39 14.62
N LEU A 163 1.83 6.53 13.79
CA LEU A 163 0.60 5.84 14.14
C LEU A 163 0.79 4.90 15.33
N GLU A 164 1.85 4.10 15.35
CA GLU A 164 2.16 3.21 16.47
C GLU A 164 2.41 3.99 17.77
N ALA A 165 3.12 5.11 17.69
CA ALA A 165 3.34 6.01 18.83
C ALA A 165 2.01 6.57 19.36
N TRP A 166 1.15 7.07 18.47
CA TRP A 166 -0.17 7.57 18.85
C TRP A 166 -1.04 6.48 19.47
N LEU A 167 -1.06 5.27 18.90
CA LEU A 167 -1.81 4.13 19.46
C LEU A 167 -1.30 3.74 20.84
N HIS A 168 0.00 3.89 21.09
CA HIS A 168 0.57 3.68 22.41
C HIS A 168 0.06 4.69 23.42
N GLN A 169 0.12 5.97 23.07
CA GLN A 169 -0.37 7.04 23.94
C GLN A 169 -1.87 6.96 24.17
N ALA A 170 -2.67 6.63 23.14
CA ALA A 170 -4.11 6.48 23.24
C ALA A 170 -4.47 5.33 24.20
N GLY A 171 -3.75 4.20 24.11
CA GLY A 171 -3.94 3.06 25.00
C GLY A 171 -3.61 3.36 26.45
N SER A 172 -2.54 4.11 26.72
CA SER A 172 -2.21 4.52 28.09
C SER A 172 -3.21 5.54 28.65
N PHE A 173 -3.72 6.45 27.82
CA PHE A 173 -4.75 7.43 28.21
C PHE A 173 -6.05 6.78 28.68
N VAL A 174 -6.44 5.64 28.11
CA VAL A 174 -7.62 4.88 28.56
C VAL A 174 -7.42 4.32 29.97
N GLN A 175 -6.19 3.96 30.35
CA GLN A 175 -5.89 3.39 31.67
C GLN A 175 -5.64 4.48 32.72
N THR A 176 -4.94 5.54 32.34
CA THR A 176 -4.59 6.67 33.19
C THR A 176 -4.78 7.97 32.41
N PRO A 177 -5.94 8.64 32.53
CA PRO A 177 -6.20 9.90 31.87
C PRO A 177 -5.21 10.96 32.39
N ASP A 178 -4.46 11.58 31.48
CA ASP A 178 -3.51 12.65 31.81
C ASP A 178 -4.03 14.00 31.30
N THR A 179 -3.73 15.10 31.98
CA THR A 179 -4.34 16.43 31.72
C THR A 179 -3.53 17.32 30.78
N ASP A 180 -2.34 16.87 30.35
CA ASP A 180 -1.36 17.69 29.64
C ASP A 180 -1.55 17.82 28.11
N ARG A 181 -2.72 17.46 27.57
CA ARG A 181 -3.06 17.51 26.12
C ARG A 181 -2.04 16.79 25.22
N GLN A 182 -1.36 15.78 25.75
CA GLN A 182 -0.29 15.08 25.04
C GLN A 182 -0.82 14.30 23.82
N LEU A 183 -2.06 13.81 23.89
CA LEU A 183 -2.68 13.01 22.84
C LEU A 183 -2.99 13.84 21.59
N GLN A 184 -3.47 15.07 21.75
CA GLN A 184 -3.69 15.99 20.62
C GLN A 184 -2.41 16.38 19.89
N ARG A 185 -1.33 16.62 20.63
CA ARG A 185 -0.01 16.92 20.03
C ARG A 185 0.50 15.74 19.21
N GLN A 186 0.36 14.52 19.72
CA GLN A 186 0.72 13.32 18.96
C GLN A 186 -0.19 13.11 17.75
N PHE A 187 -1.49 13.42 17.86
CA PHE A 187 -2.41 13.32 16.73
C PHE A 187 -1.98 14.25 15.56
N GLN A 188 -1.55 15.47 15.86
CA GLN A 188 -1.04 16.40 14.83
C GLN A 188 0.16 15.80 14.09
N GLN A 189 1.03 15.06 14.79
CA GLN A 189 2.20 14.42 14.18
C GLN A 189 1.83 13.30 13.20
N VAL A 190 0.75 12.55 13.44
CA VAL A 190 0.28 11.46 12.56
C VAL A 190 -0.69 11.94 11.46
N SER A 191 -1.45 12.99 11.71
CA SER A 191 -2.47 13.51 10.79
C SER A 191 -1.88 13.99 9.45
N HIS A 192 -0.75 14.69 9.48
CA HIS A 192 -0.10 15.19 8.26
C HIS A 192 0.45 14.05 7.38
N PRO A 193 1.25 13.09 7.88
CA PRO A 193 1.69 11.94 7.10
C PRO A 193 0.54 11.10 6.53
N LEU A 194 -0.56 10.94 7.26
CA LEU A 194 -1.75 10.24 6.75
C LEU A 194 -2.38 10.97 5.57
N LEU A 195 -2.51 12.30 5.65
CA LEU A 195 -2.99 13.11 4.52
C LEU A 195 -2.07 12.97 3.31
N ILE A 196 -0.75 13.10 3.50
CA ILE A 196 0.23 12.97 2.41
C ILE A 196 0.12 11.58 1.78
N SER A 197 0.02 10.53 2.61
CA SER A 197 -0.17 9.15 2.13
C SER A 197 -1.44 9.00 1.29
N THR A 198 -2.56 9.59 1.71
CA THR A 198 -3.79 9.58 0.91
C THR A 198 -3.58 10.25 -0.45
N VAL A 199 -2.97 11.44 -0.50
CA VAL A 199 -2.73 12.17 -1.76
C VAL A 199 -1.82 11.35 -2.69
N VAL A 200 -0.75 10.78 -2.14
CA VAL A 200 0.19 9.94 -2.87
C VAL A 200 -0.47 8.68 -3.43
N LEU A 201 -1.44 8.08 -2.72
CA LEU A 201 -2.19 6.93 -3.21
C LEU A 201 -3.21 7.30 -4.31
N VAL A 202 -3.72 8.54 -4.31
CA VAL A 202 -4.66 9.02 -5.34
C VAL A 202 -3.95 9.48 -6.62
N LEU A 203 -2.73 10.02 -6.52
CA LEU A 203 -2.00 10.56 -7.67
C LEU A 203 -1.83 9.55 -8.83
N PRO A 204 -1.45 8.27 -8.60
CA PRO A 204 -1.39 7.26 -9.65
C PRO A 204 -2.73 7.00 -10.32
N LEU A 205 -3.85 7.12 -9.60
CA LEU A 205 -5.18 6.94 -10.17
C LEU A 205 -5.47 7.99 -11.22
N LEU A 206 -5.15 9.26 -10.95
CA LEU A 206 -5.37 10.35 -11.90
C LEU A 206 -4.55 10.16 -13.18
N VAL A 207 -3.37 9.57 -13.08
CA VAL A 207 -2.47 9.30 -14.21
C VAL A 207 -2.89 8.05 -14.98
N LEU A 208 -3.33 6.99 -14.29
CA LEU A 208 -3.71 5.71 -14.90
C LEU A 208 -5.15 5.69 -15.41
N PHE A 209 -6.03 6.56 -14.91
CA PHE A 209 -7.45 6.58 -15.31
C PHE A 209 -7.66 6.73 -16.82
N PRO A 210 -6.97 7.63 -17.55
CA PRO A 210 -7.09 7.71 -19.01
C PRO A 210 -6.61 6.44 -19.71
N VAL A 211 -5.53 5.83 -19.21
CA VAL A 211 -4.93 4.60 -19.78
C VAL A 211 -5.87 3.40 -19.61
N ILE A 212 -6.60 3.33 -18.49
CA ILE A 212 -7.61 2.29 -18.24
C ILE A 212 -8.82 2.45 -19.17
N LEU A 213 -9.18 3.68 -19.55
CA LEU A 213 -10.32 3.96 -20.44
C LEU A 213 -9.99 3.75 -21.93
N ILE A 214 -8.75 4.06 -22.33
CA ILE A 214 -8.25 3.83 -23.68
C ILE A 214 -7.78 2.37 -23.73
N GLY A 215 -8.72 1.44 -23.73
CA GLY A 215 -8.40 0.01 -23.83
C GLY A 215 -7.61 -0.26 -25.12
N GLU A 216 -6.30 -0.38 -25.03
CA GLU A 216 -5.49 -0.82 -26.16
C GLU A 216 -5.68 -2.33 -26.35
N ALA A 217 -6.21 -2.70 -27.51
CA ALA A 217 -6.26 -4.08 -27.93
C ALA A 217 -4.83 -4.58 -28.17
N PRO A 218 -4.45 -5.78 -27.70
CA PRO A 218 -3.14 -6.34 -27.99
C PRO A 218 -2.97 -6.49 -29.50
N SER A 219 -1.88 -5.95 -30.05
CA SER A 219 -1.52 -6.15 -31.46
C SER A 219 -1.37 -7.65 -31.75
N SER A 220 -2.00 -8.11 -32.83
CA SER A 220 -2.21 -9.52 -33.20
C SER A 220 -0.96 -10.23 -33.76
N ALA A 221 0.24 -9.72 -33.50
CA ALA A 221 1.46 -10.38 -33.92
C ALA A 221 1.72 -11.61 -33.02
N ILE A 222 1.65 -12.80 -33.63
CA ILE A 222 1.88 -14.16 -33.09
C ILE A 222 2.38 -14.16 -31.64
N GLN A 223 1.46 -14.40 -30.71
CA GLN A 223 1.76 -14.47 -29.28
C GLN A 223 1.87 -15.93 -28.85
N THR A 224 2.98 -16.31 -28.21
CA THR A 224 3.09 -17.61 -27.52
C THR A 224 1.98 -17.73 -26.44
N PRO A 225 1.58 -18.94 -26.00
CA PRO A 225 0.56 -19.09 -24.95
C PRO A 225 0.84 -18.28 -23.68
N ALA A 226 2.11 -18.11 -23.35
CA ALA A 226 2.59 -17.27 -22.26
C ALA A 226 2.40 -15.76 -22.53
N GLN A 227 2.68 -15.29 -23.76
CA GLN A 227 2.42 -13.90 -24.15
C GLN A 227 0.93 -13.59 -24.17
N GLN A 228 0.10 -14.52 -24.66
CA GLN A 228 -1.36 -14.38 -24.63
C GLN A 228 -1.87 -14.29 -23.20
N LEU A 229 -1.37 -15.11 -22.28
CA LEU A 229 -1.78 -15.05 -20.88
C LEU A 229 -1.38 -13.70 -20.24
N ILE A 230 -0.14 -13.25 -20.44
CA ILE A 230 0.31 -11.95 -19.93
C ILE A 230 -0.54 -10.82 -20.51
N ALA A 231 -0.77 -10.80 -21.81
CA ALA A 231 -1.59 -9.78 -22.48
C ALA A 231 -3.02 -9.76 -21.94
N THR A 232 -3.65 -10.92 -21.73
CA THR A 232 -4.99 -11.01 -21.14
C THR A 232 -5.05 -10.59 -19.68
N GLN A 233 -3.92 -10.64 -18.96
CA GLN A 233 -3.82 -10.22 -17.56
C GLN A 233 -3.45 -8.73 -17.37
N GLN A 234 -2.98 -8.03 -18.41
CA GLN A 234 -2.59 -6.62 -18.29
C GLN A 234 -3.75 -5.71 -17.85
N THR A 235 -4.90 -5.79 -18.52
CA THR A 235 -6.10 -5.01 -18.16
C THR A 235 -6.58 -5.28 -16.74
N PRO A 236 -6.81 -6.54 -16.30
CA PRO A 236 -7.23 -6.79 -14.93
C PRO A 236 -6.17 -6.39 -13.91
N LEU A 237 -4.87 -6.46 -14.22
CA LEU A 237 -3.83 -5.98 -13.31
C LEU A 237 -3.85 -4.47 -13.11
N MET A 238 -4.04 -3.70 -14.18
CA MET A 238 -4.21 -2.24 -14.07
C MET A 238 -5.44 -1.87 -13.24
N GLN A 239 -6.56 -2.57 -13.47
CA GLN A 239 -7.78 -2.39 -12.68
C GLN A 239 -7.56 -2.74 -11.20
N LEU A 240 -6.85 -3.84 -10.92
CA LEU A 240 -6.55 -4.28 -9.56
C LEU A 240 -5.68 -3.24 -8.85
N TYR A 241 -4.62 -2.73 -9.51
CA TYR A 241 -3.79 -1.66 -8.96
C TYR A 241 -4.61 -0.41 -8.65
N ALA A 242 -5.48 0.02 -9.57
CA ALA A 242 -6.32 1.19 -9.36
C ALA A 242 -7.30 0.99 -8.19
N LEU A 243 -7.99 -0.16 -8.13
CA LEU A 243 -8.89 -0.46 -7.04
C LEU A 243 -8.17 -0.57 -5.69
N ALA A 244 -6.96 -1.12 -5.67
CA ALA A 244 -6.13 -1.23 -4.47
C ALA A 244 -5.71 0.15 -3.96
N ALA A 245 -5.22 1.01 -4.86
CA ALA A 245 -4.84 2.38 -4.52
C ALA A 245 -6.04 3.20 -4.02
N LEU A 246 -7.21 3.07 -4.66
CA LEU A 246 -8.44 3.73 -4.24
C LEU A 246 -8.90 3.25 -2.85
N ALA A 247 -8.93 1.93 -2.62
CA ALA A 247 -9.33 1.36 -1.34
C ALA A 247 -8.38 1.74 -0.21
N ALA A 248 -7.06 1.75 -0.47
CA ALA A 248 -6.06 2.21 0.48
C ALA A 248 -6.14 3.72 0.76
N ALA A 249 -6.39 4.55 -0.26
CA ALA A 249 -6.60 5.98 -0.12
C ALA A 249 -7.85 6.29 0.74
N ALA A 250 -8.97 5.65 0.43
CA ALA A 250 -10.20 5.78 1.22
C ALA A 250 -9.98 5.32 2.66
N GLY A 251 -9.32 4.17 2.87
CA GLY A 251 -9.01 3.63 4.19
C GLY A 251 -8.13 4.58 5.01
N THR A 252 -7.06 5.12 4.43
CA THR A 252 -6.15 6.07 5.11
C THR A 252 -6.84 7.40 5.44
N TRP A 253 -7.68 7.91 4.54
CA TRP A 253 -8.47 9.12 4.77
C TRP A 253 -9.46 8.95 5.92
N LEU A 254 -10.21 7.84 5.92
CA LEU A 254 -11.18 7.53 6.97
C LEU A 254 -10.51 7.25 8.30
N LEU A 255 -9.37 6.56 8.29
CA LEU A 255 -8.56 6.34 9.49
C LEU A 255 -8.17 7.68 10.12
N ARG A 256 -7.68 8.63 9.33
CA ARG A 256 -7.36 9.99 9.83
C ARG A 256 -8.57 10.66 10.48
N GLY A 257 -9.75 10.59 9.86
CA GLY A 257 -10.99 11.13 10.42
C GLY A 257 -11.38 10.46 11.73
N LEU A 258 -11.28 9.13 11.81
CA LEU A 258 -11.58 8.36 13.01
C LEU A 258 -10.61 8.65 14.17
N LEU A 259 -9.31 8.76 13.87
CA LEU A 259 -8.29 9.13 14.85
C LEU A 259 -8.55 10.54 15.40
N ASN A 260 -9.00 11.49 14.56
CA ASN A 260 -9.37 12.82 15.01
C ASN A 260 -10.54 12.78 16.01
N LEU A 261 -11.60 12.04 15.67
CA LEU A 261 -12.78 11.88 16.51
C LEU A 261 -12.45 11.18 17.83
N LEU A 262 -11.64 10.12 17.80
CA LEU A 262 -11.17 9.43 19.00
C LEU A 262 -10.31 10.34 19.88
N THR A 263 -9.39 11.09 19.28
CA THR A 263 -8.56 12.04 20.02
C THR A 263 -9.42 13.07 20.74
N HIS A 264 -10.43 13.64 20.07
CA HIS A 264 -11.35 14.60 20.70
C HIS A 264 -12.20 13.97 21.81
N HIS A 265 -12.54 12.69 21.68
CA HIS A 265 -13.32 11.98 22.68
C HIS A 265 -12.50 11.67 23.94
N LEU A 266 -11.24 11.25 23.76
CA LEU A 266 -10.33 10.87 24.85
C LEU A 266 -9.66 12.06 25.53
N ASP A 267 -9.40 13.14 24.77
CA ASP A 267 -8.74 14.36 25.24
C ASP A 267 -9.52 15.56 24.66
N PRO A 268 -10.65 15.97 25.30
CA PRO A 268 -11.46 17.06 24.80
C PRO A 268 -10.74 18.42 24.90
N GLN A 269 -10.76 19.19 23.81
CA GLN A 269 -10.22 20.56 23.80
C GLN A 269 -11.12 21.51 24.61
N ILE A 270 -10.88 21.61 25.92
CA ILE A 270 -11.50 22.67 26.73
C ILE A 270 -10.83 24.00 26.36
N SER A 271 -11.61 24.93 25.79
CA SER A 271 -11.12 26.24 25.38
C SER A 271 -10.59 27.01 26.61
N ARG A 272 -9.58 27.88 26.42
CA ARG A 272 -9.08 28.73 27.52
C ARG A 272 -10.20 29.61 28.07
N LEU A 273 -11.13 30.00 27.22
CA LEU A 273 -12.26 30.87 27.53
C LEU A 273 -13.34 30.14 28.35
N SER A 274 -13.61 28.85 28.08
CA SER A 274 -14.53 28.06 28.92
C SER A 274 -13.93 27.70 30.28
N ARG A 275 -12.60 27.54 30.35
CA ARG A 275 -11.85 27.46 31.61
C ARG A 275 -11.93 28.77 32.41
N PHE A 276 -11.75 29.91 31.73
CA PHE A 276 -11.87 31.23 32.35
C PHE A 276 -13.29 31.53 32.83
N LEU A 277 -14.31 31.07 32.10
CA LEU A 277 -15.72 31.27 32.45
C LEU A 277 -16.24 30.27 33.50
N GLY A 278 -15.41 29.32 33.97
CA GLY A 278 -15.82 28.32 34.95
C GLY A 278 -16.92 27.35 34.46
N THR A 279 -17.16 27.29 33.15
CA THR A 279 -18.20 26.44 32.53
C THR A 279 -17.64 25.11 32.02
N ALA A 280 -16.34 24.86 32.21
CA ALA A 280 -15.74 23.57 31.92
C ALA A 280 -16.19 22.54 32.98
N PRO A 281 -16.67 21.36 32.59
CA PRO A 281 -16.93 20.28 33.54
C PRO A 281 -15.62 19.90 34.23
N LEU A 282 -15.69 19.73 35.56
CA LEU A 282 -14.58 19.25 36.41
C LEU A 282 -14.18 17.83 36.04
#